data_AF-A0A8J8AV38-F1
#
_entry.id   AF-A0A8J8AV38-F1
#
_cell.length_a   1.000
_cell.length_b   1.000
_cell.length_c   1.000
_cell.angle_alpha   90.00
_cell.angle_beta   90.00
_cell.angle_gamma   90.00
#
_symmetry.space_group_name_H-M   'P 1'
#
loop_
_entity.id
_entity.type
_entity.pdbx_description
1 polymer ?
#
loop_
_entity_poly.entity_id
_entity_poly.type
_entity_poly.pdbx_seq_one_letter_code
_entity_poly.pdbx_strand_id
1 'polypeptide(L)' 'DMAVRDAADRGYLVTLVHDACATYTPERHEAALRAYGGYCWITDTDTVVARVNALNR' A
#
# COMPACT_ATOMS: atom_id res chain seq x y z
N ASP A 1 -3.97 10.33 4.33
CA ASP A 1 -3.92 9.18 5.24
C ASP A 1 -5.33 8.82 5.74
N MET A 2 -6.19 8.42 4.80
CA MET A 2 -7.55 7.93 5.13
C MET A 2 -7.91 6.76 4.21
N ALA A 3 -7.50 6.79 2.94
CA ALA A 3 -7.86 5.76 1.96
C ALA A 3 -7.50 4.31 2.36
N VAL A 4 -6.30 4.06 2.91
CA VAL A 4 -5.89 2.70 3.34
C VAL A 4 -6.83 2.17 4.43
N ARG A 5 -7.03 2.96 5.48
CA ARG A 5 -7.89 2.60 6.59
C ARG A 5 -9.36 2.54 6.18
N ASP A 6 -9.85 3.51 5.42
CA ASP A 6 -11.23 3.56 4.92
C ASP A 6 -11.54 2.32 4.06
N ALA A 7 -10.61 1.90 3.21
CA ALA A 7 -10.79 0.70 2.39
C ALA A 7 -10.76 -0.58 3.24
N ALA A 8 -9.86 -0.67 4.23
CA ALA A 8 -9.81 -1.78 5.16
C ALA A 8 -11.08 -1.89 6.02
N ASP A 9 -11.57 -0.76 6.56
CA ASP A 9 -12.81 -0.67 7.36
C ASP A 9 -14.05 -1.08 6.53
N ARG A 10 -14.00 -0.92 5.20
CA ARG A 10 -15.03 -1.38 4.25
C ARG A 10 -14.87 -2.85 3.81
N GLY A 11 -13.83 -3.54 4.27
CA GLY A 11 -13.59 -4.95 3.97
C GLY A 11 -12.89 -5.23 2.64
N TYR A 12 -12.26 -4.22 2.01
CA TYR A 12 -11.44 -4.46 0.83
C TYR A 12 -10.07 -5.06 1.19
N LEU A 13 -9.53 -5.89 0.28
CA LEU A 13 -8.13 -6.31 0.36
C LEU A 13 -7.23 -5.17 -0.17
N VAL A 14 -6.63 -4.43 0.74
CA VAL A 14 -5.84 -3.23 0.41
C VAL A 14 -4.39 -3.61 0.15
N THR A 15 -3.84 -3.13 -0.97
CA THR A 15 -2.41 -3.18 -1.30
C THR A 15 -1.86 -1.75 -1.33
N LEU A 16 -0.83 -1.48 -0.54
CA LEU A 16 -0.09 -0.21 -0.56
C LEU A 16 1.24 -0.41 -1.27
N VAL A 17 1.41 0.29 -2.39
CA VAL A 17 2.63 0.26 -3.21
C VAL A 17 3.57 1.35 -2.71
N HIS A 18 4.52 1.01 -1.84
CA HIS A 18 5.23 2.01 -1.05
C HIS A 18 6.14 2.92 -1.89
N ASP A 19 6.82 2.36 -2.90
CA ASP A 19 7.71 3.06 -3.82
C ASP A 19 6.97 3.92 -4.86
N ALA A 20 5.65 3.75 -4.98
CA ALA A 20 4.76 4.61 -5.76
C ALA A 20 4.09 5.71 -4.92
N CYS A 21 4.33 5.75 -3.60
CA CYS A 21 3.77 6.73 -2.68
C CYS A 21 4.85 7.70 -2.18
N ALA A 22 4.47 8.94 -1.92
CA ALA A 22 5.40 9.94 -1.41
C ALA A 22 4.74 10.84 -0.34
N THR A 23 5.58 11.44 0.50
CA THR A 23 5.20 12.50 1.43
C THR A 23 6.37 13.46 1.59
N TYR A 24 6.19 14.52 2.37
CA TYR A 24 7.10 15.66 2.46
C TYR A 24 8.53 15.33 2.92
N THR A 25 8.74 14.21 3.63
CA THR A 25 10.04 13.82 4.17
C THR A 25 10.15 12.28 4.27
N PRO A 26 11.36 11.69 4.14
CA PRO A 26 11.57 10.25 4.35
C PRO A 26 11.08 9.75 5.72
N GLU A 27 11.30 10.52 6.79
CA GLU A 27 10.93 10.11 8.15
C GLU A 27 9.41 9.96 8.30
N ARG A 28 8.65 10.86 7.67
CA ARG A 28 7.19 10.77 7.59
C ARG A 28 6.73 9.60 6.74
N HIS A 29 7.44 9.30 5.64
CA HIS A 29 7.12 8.15 4.79
C HIS A 29 7.24 6.85 5.60
N GLU A 30 8.37 6.67 6.27
CA GLU A 30 8.63 5.52 7.13
C GLU A 30 7.65 5.41 8.31
N ALA A 31 7.31 6.55 8.94
CA ALA A 31 6.31 6.57 10.00
C ALA A 31 4.92 6.13 9.51
N ALA A 32 4.54 6.57 8.30
CA ALA A 32 3.29 6.19 7.67
C ALA A 32 3.26 4.68 7.34
N LEU A 33 4.32 4.12 6.75
CA LEU A 33 4.40 2.68 6.45
C LEU A 33 4.23 1.82 7.71
N ARG A 34 4.87 2.21 8.83
CA ARG A 34 4.69 1.53 10.11
C ARG A 34 3.26 1.58 10.63
N ALA A 35 2.56 2.71 10.43
CA ALA A 35 1.17 2.86 10.84
C ALA A 35 0.20 2.01 9.97
N TYR A 36 0.53 1.80 8.70
CA TYR A 36 -0.34 1.09 7.74
C TYR A 36 -0.22 -0.43 7.76
N GLY A 37 0.86 -0.97 8.33
CA GLY A 37 1.14 -2.41 8.29
C GLY A 37 0.04 -3.30 8.87
N GLY A 38 -0.82 -2.78 9.74
CA GLY A 38 -1.98 -3.52 10.27
C GLY A 38 -3.24 -3.48 9.40
N TYR A 39 -3.29 -2.61 8.39
CA TYR A 39 -4.50 -2.34 7.58
C TYR A 39 -4.38 -2.82 6.13
N CYS A 40 -3.18 -3.06 5.64
CA CYS A 40 -2.94 -3.40 4.24
C CYS A 40 -1.72 -4.29 4.07
N TRP A 41 -1.61 -4.91 2.89
CA TRP A 41 -0.37 -5.50 2.44
C TRP A 41 0.51 -4.41 1.83
N ILE A 42 1.70 -4.20 2.39
CA ILE A 42 2.69 -3.24 1.89
C ILE A 42 3.66 -3.98 0.99
N THR A 43 3.87 -3.50 -0.23
CA THR A 43 4.78 -4.10 -1.22
C THR A 43 5.27 -3.06 -2.24
N ASP A 44 6.12 -3.48 -3.18
CA ASP A 44 6.72 -2.63 -4.22
C ASP A 44 5.95 -2.70 -5.55
N THR A 45 6.28 -1.78 -6.45
CA THR A 45 5.62 -1.63 -7.75
C THR A 45 5.80 -2.89 -8.60
N ASP A 46 7.00 -3.45 -8.64
CA ASP A 46 7.33 -4.63 -9.46
C ASP A 46 6.49 -5.85 -9.05
N THR A 47 6.34 -6.08 -7.75
CA THR A 47 5.54 -7.17 -7.20
C THR A 47 4.06 -7.03 -7.58
N VAL A 48 3.49 -5.82 -7.50
CA VAL A 48 2.09 -5.58 -7.90
C VAL A 48 1.90 -5.78 -9.39
N VAL A 49 2.79 -5.22 -10.23
CA VAL A 49 2.71 -5.37 -11.69
C VAL A 49 2.79 -6.84 -12.09
N ALA A 50 3.72 -7.60 -11.51
CA ALA A 50 3.82 -9.04 -11.74
C ALA A 50 2.53 -9.78 -11.37
N ARG A 51 1.93 -9.44 -10.23
CA ARG A 51 0.68 -10.05 -9.76
C ARG A 51 -0.50 -9.73 -10.68
N VAL A 52 -0.67 -8.48 -11.10
CA VAL A 52 -1.76 -8.07 -12.02
C VAL A 52 -1.62 -8.79 -13.36
N ASN A 53 -0.41 -8.86 -13.91
CA ASN A 53 -0.15 -9.58 -15.16
C ASN A 53 -0.46 -11.08 -15.07
N ALA A 54 -0.27 -11.69 -13.89
CA ALA A 54 -0.62 -13.10 -13.65
C ALA A 54 -2.13 -13.35 -13.57
N LEU A 55 -2.95 -12.34 -13.22
CA LEU A 55 -4.42 -12.45 -13.16
C LEU A 55 -5.10 -12.36 -14.54
N ASN A 56 -4.43 -11.74 -15.52
CA ASN A 56 -4.93 -11.58 -16.88
C ASN A 56 -4.63 -12.79 -17.79
N ARG A 57 -4.20 -13.92 -17.21
CA ARG A 57 -3.97 -15.19 -17.90
C ARG A 57 -5.02 -16.20 -17.49
#